data_AF-A0A3A5AVJ0-F1
#
_entry.id   AF-A0A3A5AVJ0-F1
#
_cell.length_a   1.000
_cell.length_b   1.000
_cell.length_c   1.000
_cell.angle_alpha   90.00
_cell.angle_beta   90.00
_cell.angle_gamma   90.00
#
_symmetry.space_group_name_H-M   'P 1'
#
loop_
_entity.id
_entity.type
_entity.pdbx_description
1 polymer ?
#
loop_
_entity_poly.entity_id
_entity_poly.type
_entity_poly.pdbx_seq_one_letter_code
_entity_poly.pdbx_strand_id
1 'polypeptide(L)'
;MYRNFKEIMAKAKEIGPRKVAVLFPDDPDVMRAARDGVKEGLIEPVLVGNRQRIESVAYEIDLPIENMEIRGPSRGRDYNRGPRKGPHY
;
A
#
# COMPACT_ATOMS: atom_id res chain seq x y z
N MET A 1 -5.19 5.52 -27.71
CA MET A 1 -4.16 4.66 -27.08
C MET A 1 -2.91 5.51 -26.88
N TYR A 2 -2.29 5.46 -25.70
CA TYR A 2 -1.05 6.20 -25.39
C TYR A 2 0.16 5.52 -26.02
N ARG A 3 1.15 6.29 -26.47
CA ARG A 3 2.30 5.79 -27.26
C ARG A 3 3.53 5.49 -26.42
N ASN A 4 3.61 6.05 -25.22
CA ASN A 4 4.76 5.90 -24.32
C ASN A 4 4.34 6.24 -22.88
N PHE A 5 5.24 5.97 -21.93
CA PHE A 5 5.00 6.24 -20.51
C PHE A 5 4.79 7.74 -20.20
N LYS A 6 5.48 8.63 -20.91
CA LYS A 6 5.34 10.08 -20.71
C LYS A 6 3.92 10.57 -21.01
N GLU A 7 3.30 10.06 -22.07
CA GLU A 7 1.89 10.35 -22.40
C GLU A 7 0.92 9.81 -21.35
N ILE A 8 1.15 8.60 -20.84
CA ILE A 8 0.34 8.01 -19.76
C ILE A 8 0.42 8.89 -18.51
N MET A 9 1.64 9.27 -18.11
CA MET A 9 1.87 10.10 -16.93
C MET A 9 1.24 11.48 -17.04
N ALA A 10 1.36 12.13 -18.21
CA ALA A 10 0.73 13.42 -18.45
C ALA A 10 -0.80 13.36 -18.28
N LYS A 11 -1.44 12.33 -18.85
CA LYS A 11 -2.89 12.15 -18.70
C LYS A 11 -3.32 11.75 -17.28
N ALA A 12 -2.54 10.93 -16.59
CA ALA A 12 -2.82 10.60 -15.19
C ALA A 12 -2.77 11.84 -14.29
N LYS A 13 -1.79 12.74 -14.51
CA LYS A 13 -1.71 14.01 -13.79
C LYS A 13 -2.87 14.96 -14.10
N GLU A 14 -3.34 15.02 -15.35
CA GLU A 14 -4.54 15.80 -15.71
C GLU A 14 -5.80 15.31 -14.99
N ILE A 15 -5.94 13.99 -14.79
CA ILE A 15 -7.08 13.39 -14.08
C ILE A 15 -7.02 13.70 -12.57
N GLY A 16 -5.81 13.87 -12.04
CA GLY A 16 -5.57 14.06 -10.61
C GLY A 16 -5.63 12.74 -9.82
N PRO A 17 -5.42 12.83 -8.50
CA PRO A 17 -5.19 11.66 -7.68
C PRO A 17 -6.45 10.79 -7.56
N ARG A 18 -6.25 9.46 -7.59
CA ARG A 18 -7.33 8.47 -7.40
C ARG A 18 -7.10 7.64 -6.14
N LYS A 19 -8.18 7.29 -5.44
CA LYS A 19 -8.10 6.34 -4.33
C LYS A 19 -7.66 4.97 -4.82
N VAL A 20 -6.58 4.44 -4.25
CA VAL A 20 -5.99 3.14 -4.63
C VAL A 20 -5.75 2.31 -3.38
N ALA A 21 -6.27 1.08 -3.36
CA ALA A 21 -5.90 0.11 -2.33
C ALA A 21 -4.51 -0.46 -2.64
N VAL A 22 -3.58 -0.29 -1.71
CA VAL A 22 -2.21 -0.82 -1.81
C VAL A 22 -2.12 -2.07 -0.94
N LEU A 23 -1.92 -3.22 -1.59
CA LEU A 23 -1.72 -4.52 -0.93
C LEU A 23 -0.22 -4.76 -0.74
N PHE A 24 0.13 -5.50 0.32
CA PHE A 24 1.52 -5.74 0.73
C PHE A 24 2.37 -4.45 0.89
N PRO A 25 1.86 -3.39 1.55
CA PRO A 25 2.61 -2.16 1.83
C PRO A 25 3.80 -2.36 2.79
N ASP A 26 3.97 -3.57 3.34
CA ASP A 26 5.15 -3.98 4.10
C ASP A 26 6.30 -4.51 3.22
N ASP A 27 6.12 -4.51 1.90
CA ASP A 27 7.21 -4.64 0.94
C ASP A 27 7.81 -3.25 0.62
N PRO A 28 9.13 -3.04 0.78
CA PRO A 28 9.75 -1.73 0.55
C PRO A 28 9.58 -1.17 -0.86
N ASP A 29 9.57 -2.01 -1.89
CA ASP A 29 9.43 -1.57 -3.28
C ASP A 29 7.98 -1.16 -3.56
N VAL A 30 7.01 -1.90 -3.03
CA VAL A 30 5.59 -1.52 -3.08
C VAL A 30 5.36 -0.18 -2.39
N MET A 31 5.93 0.00 -1.20
CA MET A 31 5.77 1.24 -0.43
C MET A 31 6.45 2.44 -1.12
N ARG A 32 7.62 2.24 -1.75
CA ARG A 32 8.28 3.28 -2.57
C ARG A 32 7.42 3.67 -3.77
N ALA A 33 6.82 2.71 -4.46
CA ALA A 33 5.91 2.99 -5.58
C ALA A 33 4.68 3.79 -5.13
N ALA A 34 4.08 3.45 -3.97
CA ALA A 34 2.97 4.19 -3.41
C ALA A 34 3.37 5.63 -3.05
N ARG A 35 4.52 5.83 -2.41
CA ARG A 35 5.08 7.17 -2.14
C ARG A 35 5.25 7.98 -3.41
N ASP A 36 5.88 7.40 -4.43
CA ASP A 36 6.17 8.12 -5.66
C ASP A 36 4.86 8.50 -6.38
N GLY A 37 3.86 7.61 -6.36
CA GLY A 37 2.51 7.93 -6.84
C GLY A 37 1.84 9.08 -6.10
N VAL A 38 2.01 9.17 -4.77
CA VAL A 38 1.53 10.32 -3.97
C VAL A 38 2.27 11.60 -4.34
N LYS A 39 3.61 11.56 -4.39
CA LYS A 39 4.46 12.71 -4.73
C LYS A 39 4.14 13.27 -6.12
N GLU A 40 3.83 12.39 -7.07
CA GLU A 40 3.46 12.76 -8.44
C GLU A 40 1.99 13.22 -8.57
N GLY A 41 1.20 13.18 -7.49
CA GLY A 41 -0.21 13.59 -7.48
C GLY A 41 -1.14 12.60 -8.17
N LEU A 42 -0.76 11.32 -8.25
CA LEU A 42 -1.48 10.29 -9.02
C LEU A 42 -2.44 9.47 -8.16
N ILE A 43 -2.14 9.28 -6.87
CA ILE A 43 -2.92 8.41 -6.01
C ILE A 43 -3.16 9.01 -4.61
N GLU A 44 -4.28 8.60 -4.01
CA GLU A 44 -4.60 8.67 -2.59
C GLU A 44 -4.59 7.23 -2.05
N PRO A 45 -3.48 6.75 -1.47
CA PRO A 45 -3.34 5.34 -1.12
C PRO A 45 -4.14 5.00 0.14
N VAL A 46 -4.77 3.82 0.11
CA VAL A 46 -5.28 3.12 1.29
C VAL A 46 -4.40 1.90 1.49
N LEU A 47 -3.55 1.92 2.51
CA LEU A 47 -2.60 0.86 2.81
C LEU A 47 -3.32 -0.29 3.51
N VAL A 48 -3.30 -1.48 2.92
CA VAL A 48 -4.02 -2.64 3.46
C VAL A 48 -3.04 -3.67 4.00
N GLY A 49 -3.02 -3.86 5.32
CA GLY A 49 -2.12 -4.83 5.93
C GLY A 49 -1.97 -4.71 7.45
N ASN A 50 -0.93 -5.35 7.98
CA ASN A 50 -0.57 -5.25 9.39
C ASN A 50 0.07 -3.88 9.66
N ARG A 51 -0.55 -3.08 10.54
CA ARG A 51 -0.11 -1.72 10.84
C ARG A 51 1.36 -1.64 11.31
N GLN A 52 1.81 -2.52 12.18
CA GLN A 52 3.17 -2.48 12.72
C GLN A 52 4.22 -2.74 11.64
N ARG A 53 3.95 -3.68 10.73
CA ARG A 53 4.84 -3.96 9.60
C ARG A 53 4.89 -2.79 8.61
N ILE A 54 3.74 -2.16 8.36
CA ILE A 54 3.63 -0.95 7.52
C ILE A 54 4.43 0.20 8.11
N GLU A 55 4.28 0.47 9.42
CA GLU A 55 5.00 1.51 10.13
C GLU A 55 6.52 1.24 10.13
N SER A 56 6.95 -0.01 10.31
CA SER A 56 8.37 -0.40 10.24
C SER A 56 8.97 -0.09 8.86
N VAL A 57 8.31 -0.51 7.79
CA VAL A 57 8.79 -0.30 6.42
C VAL A 57 8.76 1.17 6.04
N ALA A 58 7.73 1.91 6.45
CA ALA A 58 7.67 3.36 6.27
C ALA A 58 8.85 4.08 6.92
N TYR A 59 9.20 3.69 8.16
CA TYR A 59 10.37 4.21 8.86
C TYR A 59 11.68 3.85 8.16
N GLU A 60 11.84 2.60 7.70
CA GLU A 60 13.04 2.13 6.99
C GLU A 60 13.31 2.89 5.69
N ILE A 61 12.28 3.38 5.00
CA ILE A 61 12.40 4.09 3.72
C ILE A 61 12.23 5.61 3.79
N ASP A 62 12.14 6.16 5.00
CA ASP A 62 11.91 7.59 5.27
C ASP A 62 10.65 8.13 4.57
N LEU A 63 9.51 7.44 4.78
CA LEU A 63 8.20 7.82 4.26
C LEU A 63 7.27 8.25 5.39
N PRO A 64 6.86 9.53 5.45
CA PRO A 64 5.79 9.97 6.33
C PRO A 64 4.46 9.32 5.93
N ILE A 65 3.82 8.60 6.86
CA ILE A 65 2.54 7.91 6.64
C ILE A 65 1.43 8.40 7.57
N GLU A 66 1.66 9.48 8.33
CA GLU A 66 0.75 9.99 9.36
C GLU A 66 -0.62 10.38 8.80
N ASN A 67 -0.65 10.84 7.56
CA ASN A 67 -1.86 11.25 6.86
C ASN A 67 -2.43 10.16 5.93
N MET A 68 -1.87 8.95 5.93
CA MET A 68 -2.33 7.86 5.07
C MET A 68 -3.37 6.98 5.76
N GLU A 69 -4.38 6.54 5.01
CA GLU A 69 -5.38 5.62 5.52
C GLU A 69 -4.81 4.20 5.59
N ILE A 70 -4.74 3.61 6.79
CA ILE A 70 -4.29 2.22 7.01
C ILE A 70 -5.47 1.35 7.43
N ARG A 71 -5.79 0.32 6.63
CA ARG A 71 -6.84 -0.67 6.87
C ARG A 71 -6.23 -2.05 7.11
N GLY A 72 -6.67 -2.75 8.15
CA GLY A 72 -6.23 -4.11 8.39
C GLY A 72 -6.13 -4.44 9.88
N PRO A 73 -5.72 -5.69 10.22
CA PRO A 73 -5.61 -6.11 11.59
C PRO A 73 -4.49 -5.32 12.31
N SER A 74 -4.84 -4.61 13.38
CA SER A 74 -3.87 -3.88 14.22
C SER A 74 -3.07 -4.81 15.15
N ARG A 75 -3.50 -6.07 15.31
CA ARG A 75 -2.80 -7.12 16.04
C ARG A 75 -2.41 -8.22 15.07
N GLY A 76 -1.20 -8.75 15.21
CA GLY A 76 -0.72 -9.93 14.50
C GLY A 76 -1.66 -11.12 14.74
N ARG A 77 -2.71 -11.23 13.93
CA ARG A 77 -3.25 -12.55 13.62
C ARG A 77 -2.26 -13.15 12.65
N ASP A 78 -1.41 -14.02 13.17
CA ASP A 78 -0.54 -14.86 12.36
C ASP A 78 -1.43 -15.64 11.39
N TYR A 79 -1.53 -15.17 10.15
CA TYR A 79 -2.17 -15.92 9.06
C TYR A 79 -1.41 -17.22 8.74
N ASN A 80 -0.23 -17.40 9.36
CA ASN A 80 0.58 -18.62 9.30
C ASN A 80 0.25 -19.65 10.39
N ARG A 81 -0.77 -19.43 11.24
CA ARG A 81 -1.36 -20.54 12.00
C ARG A 81 -2.13 -21.40 11.00
N GLY A 82 -1.52 -22.54 10.64
CA GLY A 82 -2.14 -23.59 9.82
C GLY A 82 -3.56 -23.94 10.28
N PRO A 83 -4.34 -24.64 9.43
CA PRO A 83 -5.76 -24.87 9.67
C PRO A 83 -5.95 -25.39 11.10
N ARG A 84 -6.78 -24.67 11.88
CA ARG A 84 -7.20 -25.16 13.20
C ARG A 84 -7.78 -26.54 12.96
N LYS A 85 -7.11 -27.60 13.44
CA LYS A 85 -7.70 -28.94 13.43
C LYS A 85 -9.04 -28.80 14.14
N GLY A 86 -10.12 -28.88 13.37
CA GLY A 86 -11.48 -28.89 13.92
C GLY A 86 -11.63 -30.09 14.85
N PRO A 87 -12.61 -30.07 15.77
CA PRO A 87 -12.87 -31.22 16.61
C PRO A 87 -13.11 -32.43 15.71
N HIS A 88 -12.30 -33.48 15.91
CA HIS A 88 -12.60 -34.79 15.38
C HIS A 88 -13.90 -35.25 16.07
N TYR A 89 -14.99 -35.34 15.30
CA TYR A 89 -16.23 -36.00 15.73
C TYR A 89 -16.08 -37.51 15.55
#